data_AF-V9G3Q0-F1
#
_entry.id   AF-V9G3Q0-F1
#
_cell.length_a   1.000
_cell.length_b   1.000
_cell.length_c   1.000
_cell.angle_alpha   90.00
_cell.angle_beta   90.00
_cell.angle_gamma   90.00
#
_symmetry.space_group_name_H-M   'P 1'
#
loop_
_entity.id
_entity.type
_entity.pdbx_description
1 polymer ?
#
loop_
_entity_poly.entity_id
_entity_poly.type
_entity_poly.pdbx_seq_one_letter_code
_entity_poly.pdbx_strand_id
1 'polypeptide(L)'
;MEQFKLPKIPMPELELPQSIQAVLQEAEEQLAHRPKLLQLFKNCFPNTLETTTKLMEDGTTFVITGDIPAMWLRDSVEQVIHYIPFAKNDPQLQRILSGLIKRHFQYIHIDPYANAFNESANDWHWNTTDETEMSPWVWERKFEIDSLCFSVRLAYLYWKETGLTDVFDANFKSAMIKIIELFKTEQHHVEKSPYRFTRDNGIPTDFLRNNGLGMPVNYTGMIWSGFRSSDDACDFHYNIPGNMFAVVALRQMQEFAEWVFRDMKLLDELKRLTADVIMGFNCTVFTVTRNLDRSMLMRPMDSVITV
;
A
#
# COMPACT_ATOMS: atom_id res chain seq x y z
N MET A 1 3.74 11.92 33.61
CA MET A 1 3.44 11.48 32.23
C MET A 1 2.53 10.28 32.37
N GLU A 2 1.23 10.50 32.25
CA GLU A 2 0.31 9.37 32.04
C GLU A 2 0.74 8.71 30.72
N GLN A 3 1.05 7.42 30.75
CA GLN A 3 1.25 6.65 29.53
C GLN A 3 -0.04 6.76 28.72
N PHE A 4 -0.02 7.48 27.61
CA PHE A 4 -1.10 7.49 26.64
C PHE A 4 -1.31 6.04 26.19
N LYS A 5 -2.36 5.40 26.70
CA LYS A 5 -2.72 4.05 26.27
C LYS A 5 -3.55 4.20 25.01
N LEU A 6 -3.02 3.68 23.91
CA LEU A 6 -3.78 3.56 22.67
C LEU A 6 -5.09 2.81 22.95
N PRO A 7 -6.17 3.15 22.25
CA PRO A 7 -7.41 2.39 22.34
C PRO A 7 -7.18 0.93 21.95
N LYS A 8 -8.09 0.04 22.35
CA LYS A 8 -8.01 -1.38 22.02
C LYS A 8 -9.18 -1.79 21.15
N ILE A 9 -8.88 -2.43 20.03
CA ILE A 9 -9.88 -3.09 19.20
C ILE A 9 -10.02 -4.53 19.67
N PRO A 10 -11.24 -4.99 20.03
CA PRO A 10 -11.48 -6.40 20.28
C PRO A 10 -11.24 -7.21 19.00
N MET A 11 -10.28 -8.13 19.06
CA MET A 11 -9.95 -9.05 17.97
C MET A 11 -10.60 -10.41 18.25
N PRO A 12 -11.65 -10.78 17.49
CA PRO A 12 -12.29 -12.08 17.67
C PRO A 12 -11.35 -13.20 17.21
N GLU A 13 -11.49 -14.38 17.80
CA GLU A 13 -10.77 -15.57 17.34
C GLU A 13 -11.21 -15.94 15.91
N LEU A 14 -10.23 -16.19 15.06
CA LEU A 14 -10.44 -16.58 13.67
C LEU A 14 -9.96 -18.02 13.50
N GLU A 15 -10.85 -18.92 13.07
CA GLU A 15 -10.43 -20.25 12.64
C GLU A 15 -9.52 -20.12 11.42
N LEU A 16 -8.33 -20.71 11.47
CA LEU A 16 -7.39 -20.65 10.35
C LEU A 16 -7.97 -21.35 9.11
N PRO A 17 -7.85 -20.78 7.91
CA PRO A 17 -8.26 -21.45 6.67
C PRO A 17 -7.59 -22.81 6.50
N GLN A 18 -8.29 -23.75 5.87
CA GLN A 18 -7.82 -25.13 5.71
C GLN A 18 -6.44 -25.20 5.04
N SER A 19 -6.18 -24.35 4.04
CA SER A 19 -4.90 -24.30 3.36
C SER A 19 -3.76 -23.85 4.28
N ILE A 20 -4.04 -22.96 5.23
CA ILE A 20 -3.08 -22.47 6.22
C ILE A 20 -2.79 -23.55 7.27
N GLN A 21 -3.81 -24.27 7.73
CA GLN A 21 -3.63 -25.43 8.60
C GLN A 21 -2.77 -26.50 7.94
N ALA A 22 -2.97 -26.77 6.64
CA ALA A 22 -2.17 -27.72 5.88
C ALA A 22 -0.69 -27.31 5.79
N VAL A 23 -0.40 -26.01 5.60
CA VAL A 23 0.99 -25.51 5.59
C VAL A 23 1.64 -25.65 6.97
N LEU A 24 0.90 -25.43 8.06
CA LEU A 24 1.41 -25.65 9.41
C LEU A 24 1.72 -27.13 9.66
N GLN A 25 0.86 -28.04 9.19
CA GLN A 25 1.11 -29.48 9.27
C GLN A 25 2.33 -29.90 8.43
N GLU A 26 2.47 -29.40 7.21
CA GLU A 26 3.65 -29.63 6.38
C GLU A 26 4.92 -29.15 7.08
N ALA A 27 4.87 -27.97 7.71
CA ALA A 27 6.01 -27.45 8.46
C ALA A 27 6.39 -28.37 9.64
N GLU A 28 5.43 -28.95 10.35
CA GLU A 28 5.69 -29.91 11.43
C GLU A 28 6.46 -31.13 10.93
N GLU A 29 6.11 -31.65 9.76
CA GLU A 29 6.78 -32.79 9.14
C GLU A 29 8.18 -32.40 8.62
N GLN A 30 8.27 -31.35 7.81
CA GLN A 30 9.52 -30.95 7.14
C GLN A 30 10.56 -30.37 8.11
N LEU A 31 10.11 -29.71 9.17
CA LEU A 31 10.98 -29.07 10.16
C LEU A 31 11.11 -29.87 11.46
N ALA A 32 10.65 -31.12 11.51
CA ALA A 32 10.77 -32.00 12.68
C ALA A 32 12.22 -32.09 13.22
N HIS A 33 13.19 -32.07 12.32
CA HIS A 33 14.62 -32.11 12.63
C HIS A 33 15.21 -30.74 13.04
N ARG A 34 14.42 -29.65 13.03
CA ARG A 34 14.79 -28.27 13.38
C ARG A 34 13.76 -27.64 14.33
N PRO A 35 13.63 -28.12 15.58
CA PRO A 35 12.54 -27.75 16.48
C PRO A 35 12.45 -26.25 16.79
N LYS A 36 13.59 -25.53 16.84
CA LYS A 36 13.60 -24.07 17.02
C LYS A 36 13.02 -23.32 15.82
N LEU A 37 13.33 -23.78 14.61
CA LEU A 37 12.81 -23.18 13.38
C LEU A 37 11.32 -23.51 13.21
N LEU A 38 10.91 -24.73 13.55
CA LEU A 38 9.49 -25.10 13.57
C LEU A 38 8.70 -24.21 14.53
N GLN A 39 9.19 -24.00 15.76
CA GLN A 39 8.52 -23.12 16.71
C GLN A 39 8.44 -21.67 16.20
N LEU A 40 9.53 -21.15 15.61
CA LEU A 40 9.53 -19.81 15.02
C LEU A 40 8.49 -19.71 13.89
N PHE A 41 8.44 -20.70 13.00
CA PHE A 41 7.48 -20.74 11.90
C PHE A 41 6.03 -20.77 12.42
N LYS A 42 5.72 -21.65 13.38
CA LYS A 42 4.38 -21.75 13.99
C LYS A 42 3.96 -20.47 14.72
N ASN A 43 4.90 -19.69 15.25
CA ASN A 43 4.61 -18.42 15.88
C ASN A 43 4.38 -17.29 14.87
N CYS A 44 5.14 -17.28 13.77
CA CYS A 44 5.15 -16.14 12.83
C CYS A 44 4.17 -16.33 11.67
N PHE A 45 4.10 -17.53 11.09
CA PHE A 45 3.33 -17.76 9.87
C PHE A 45 1.83 -17.48 10.02
N PRO A 46 1.12 -17.90 11.08
CA PRO A 46 -0.31 -17.63 11.24
C PRO A 46 -0.61 -16.33 12.01
N ASN A 47 0.41 -15.59 12.46
CA ASN A 47 0.24 -14.48 13.42
C ASN A 47 -0.76 -13.41 12.96
N THR A 48 -0.73 -13.03 11.68
CA THR A 48 -1.68 -12.07 11.09
C THR A 48 -3.12 -12.54 11.26
N LEU A 49 -3.39 -13.80 10.91
CA LEU A 49 -4.74 -14.36 10.95
C LEU A 49 -5.24 -14.50 12.39
N GLU A 50 -4.36 -14.89 13.30
CA GLU A 50 -4.71 -15.15 14.70
C GLU A 50 -4.87 -13.87 15.53
N THR A 51 -4.09 -12.82 15.24
CA THR A 51 -3.95 -11.69 16.17
C THR A 51 -4.33 -10.34 15.58
N THR A 52 -4.31 -10.18 14.25
CA THR A 52 -4.53 -8.87 13.63
C THR A 52 -5.70 -8.82 12.66
N THR A 53 -6.29 -9.97 12.29
CA THR A 53 -7.37 -10.05 11.30
C THR A 53 -8.76 -10.09 11.95
N LYS A 54 -9.66 -9.22 11.50
CA LYS A 54 -11.05 -9.15 11.92
C LYS A 54 -11.99 -9.15 10.72
N LEU A 55 -12.87 -10.13 10.64
CA LEU A 55 -13.95 -10.14 9.65
C LEU A 55 -15.05 -9.17 10.08
N MET A 56 -15.46 -8.31 9.16
CA MET A 56 -16.42 -7.23 9.42
C MET A 56 -17.82 -7.64 8.97
N GLU A 57 -18.85 -7.10 9.64
CA GLU A 57 -20.28 -7.39 9.35
C GLU A 57 -20.68 -7.01 7.93
N ASP A 58 -20.04 -5.98 7.36
CA ASP A 58 -20.26 -5.48 6.00
C ASP A 58 -19.64 -6.37 4.89
N GLY A 59 -19.09 -7.53 5.25
CA GLY A 59 -18.48 -8.44 4.28
C GLY A 59 -17.02 -8.11 3.94
N THR A 60 -16.42 -7.11 4.56
CA THR A 60 -15.00 -6.78 4.38
C THR A 60 -14.12 -7.41 5.46
N THR A 61 -12.81 -7.10 5.44
CA THR A 61 -11.82 -7.57 6.42
C THR A 61 -11.01 -6.37 6.89
N PHE A 62 -10.85 -6.23 8.21
CA PHE A 62 -10.00 -5.23 8.85
C PHE A 62 -8.76 -5.91 9.44
N VAL A 63 -7.58 -5.35 9.23
CA VAL A 63 -6.28 -5.90 9.64
C VAL A 63 -5.48 -4.80 10.31
N ILE A 64 -5.24 -4.94 11.62
CA ILE A 64 -4.42 -3.98 12.37
C ILE A 64 -2.93 -4.29 12.21
N THR A 65 -2.04 -3.33 12.49
CA THR A 65 -0.60 -3.59 12.41
C THR A 65 -0.10 -4.50 13.54
N GLY A 66 -0.77 -4.47 14.71
CA GLY A 66 -0.45 -5.29 15.86
C GLY A 66 -0.76 -4.55 17.16
N ASP A 67 0.25 -3.90 17.73
CA ASP A 67 0.11 -3.09 18.94
C ASP A 67 -0.54 -1.72 18.70
N ILE A 68 -0.56 -1.24 17.44
CA ILE A 68 -1.30 -0.04 17.02
C ILE A 68 -2.68 -0.47 16.48
N PRO A 69 -3.78 0.10 17.03
CA PRO A 69 -5.15 -0.32 16.71
C PRO A 69 -5.69 0.34 15.41
N ALA A 70 -4.90 0.33 14.34
CA ALA A 70 -5.28 0.89 13.05
C ALA A 70 -4.72 0.05 11.89
N MET A 71 -5.32 0.20 10.71
CA MET A 71 -4.89 -0.46 9.49
C MET A 71 -4.05 0.50 8.65
N TRP A 72 -2.79 0.16 8.41
CA TRP A 72 -2.02 0.75 7.33
C TRP A 72 -2.31 0.03 6.01
N LEU A 73 -2.50 0.78 4.92
CA LEU A 73 -2.68 0.18 3.59
C LEU A 73 -1.44 -0.61 3.13
N ARG A 74 -0.25 -0.26 3.60
CA ARG A 74 0.99 -1.02 3.37
C ARG A 74 1.00 -2.30 4.19
N ASP A 75 0.95 -2.15 5.51
CA ASP A 75 1.20 -3.23 6.45
C ASP A 75 0.20 -4.37 6.28
N SER A 76 -1.08 -4.04 6.13
CA SER A 76 -2.14 -5.03 5.92
C SER A 76 -1.93 -5.90 4.66
N VAL A 77 -1.30 -5.36 3.60
CA VAL A 77 -0.95 -6.15 2.41
C VAL A 77 0.22 -7.07 2.69
N GLU A 78 1.30 -6.54 3.25
CA GLU A 78 2.50 -7.33 3.55
C GLU A 78 2.25 -8.37 4.66
N GLN A 79 1.27 -8.14 5.54
CA GLN A 79 0.80 -9.09 6.53
C GLN A 79 0.05 -10.28 5.93
N VAL A 80 -0.51 -10.18 4.72
CA VAL A 80 -1.30 -11.27 4.10
C VAL A 80 -0.71 -11.81 2.79
N ILE A 81 0.32 -11.16 2.24
CA ILE A 81 0.84 -11.48 0.91
C ILE A 81 1.36 -12.92 0.81
N HIS A 82 1.93 -13.46 1.89
CA HIS A 82 2.42 -14.84 1.95
C HIS A 82 1.30 -15.88 2.01
N TYR A 83 0.06 -15.49 2.26
CA TYR A 83 -1.09 -16.38 2.18
C TYR A 83 -1.67 -16.48 0.76
N ILE A 84 -1.46 -15.48 -0.10
CA ILE A 84 -2.05 -15.43 -1.45
C ILE A 84 -1.85 -16.74 -2.22
N PRO A 85 -0.65 -17.36 -2.29
CA PRO A 85 -0.42 -18.60 -3.04
C PRO A 85 -1.31 -19.79 -2.65
N PHE A 86 -1.98 -19.73 -1.49
CA PHE A 86 -2.87 -20.78 -1.00
C PHE A 86 -4.35 -20.48 -1.26
N ALA A 87 -4.68 -19.30 -1.80
CA ALA A 87 -6.05 -18.81 -1.88
C ALA A 87 -6.90 -19.49 -2.98
N LYS A 88 -6.30 -20.08 -4.02
CA LYS A 88 -7.02 -20.54 -5.22
C LYS A 88 -8.20 -21.47 -4.93
N ASN A 89 -8.05 -22.38 -3.96
CA ASN A 89 -9.07 -23.39 -3.65
C ASN A 89 -9.55 -23.32 -2.19
N ASP A 90 -9.29 -22.22 -1.48
CA ASP A 90 -9.71 -22.02 -0.10
C ASP A 90 -10.71 -20.85 0.00
N PRO A 91 -12.03 -21.12 0.05
CA PRO A 91 -13.06 -20.08 0.11
C PRO A 91 -12.96 -19.18 1.36
N GLN A 92 -12.45 -19.69 2.48
CA GLN A 92 -12.31 -18.92 3.71
C GLN A 92 -11.17 -17.91 3.55
N LEU A 93 -10.04 -18.36 3.01
CA LEU A 93 -8.93 -17.45 2.69
C LEU A 93 -9.31 -16.44 1.60
N GLN A 94 -10.07 -16.85 0.58
CA GLN A 94 -10.63 -15.93 -0.41
C GLN A 94 -11.53 -14.87 0.23
N ARG A 95 -12.38 -15.23 1.19
CA ARG A 95 -13.23 -14.27 1.92
C ARG A 95 -12.42 -13.24 2.71
N ILE A 96 -11.32 -13.67 3.32
CA ILE A 96 -10.40 -12.78 4.06
C ILE A 96 -9.74 -11.79 3.08
N LEU A 97 -9.10 -12.30 2.03
CA LEU A 97 -8.34 -11.49 1.08
C LEU A 97 -9.22 -10.56 0.24
N SER A 98 -10.33 -11.07 -0.32
CA SER A 98 -11.28 -10.25 -1.09
C SER A 98 -11.94 -9.17 -0.20
N GLY A 99 -12.22 -9.51 1.06
CA GLY A 99 -12.75 -8.56 2.04
C GLY A 99 -11.76 -7.44 2.36
N LEU A 100 -10.46 -7.75 2.44
CA LEU A 100 -9.41 -6.75 2.65
C LEU A 100 -9.27 -5.83 1.44
N ILE A 101 -9.26 -6.39 0.23
CA ILE A 101 -9.24 -5.59 -1.02
C ILE A 101 -10.43 -4.62 -1.05
N LYS A 102 -11.65 -5.10 -0.77
CA LYS A 102 -12.84 -4.24 -0.73
C LYS A 102 -12.70 -3.11 0.30
N ARG A 103 -12.14 -3.40 1.49
CA ARG A 103 -11.88 -2.40 2.53
C ARG A 103 -10.87 -1.34 2.09
N HIS A 104 -9.76 -1.74 1.45
CA HIS A 104 -8.76 -0.79 0.93
C HIS A 104 -9.38 0.21 -0.04
N PHE A 105 -10.19 -0.27 -0.98
CA PHE A 105 -10.80 0.61 -1.98
C PHE A 105 -11.91 1.49 -1.39
N GLN A 106 -12.54 1.10 -0.27
CA GLN A 106 -13.38 2.00 0.53
C GLN A 106 -12.54 3.11 1.19
N TYR A 107 -11.39 2.78 1.77
CA TYR A 107 -10.49 3.76 2.39
C TYR A 107 -9.90 4.75 1.39
N ILE A 108 -9.51 4.29 0.20
CA ILE A 108 -9.06 5.17 -0.89
C ILE A 108 -10.17 6.12 -1.34
N HIS A 109 -11.45 5.71 -1.26
CA HIS A 109 -12.57 6.61 -1.51
C HIS A 109 -12.72 7.70 -0.46
N ILE A 110 -12.53 7.32 0.81
CA ILE A 110 -12.56 8.21 1.96
C ILE A 110 -11.44 9.24 1.84
N ASP A 111 -10.20 8.79 1.74
CA ASP A 111 -9.06 9.69 1.62
C ASP A 111 -7.85 9.02 0.95
N PRO A 112 -7.55 9.34 -0.31
CA PRO A 112 -6.42 8.72 -1.01
C PRO A 112 -5.05 9.28 -0.57
N TYR A 113 -5.02 10.31 0.28
CA TYR A 113 -3.78 10.81 0.89
C TYR A 113 -3.40 10.12 2.21
N ALA A 114 -4.32 9.37 2.82
CA ALA A 114 -4.07 8.76 4.13
C ALA A 114 -3.33 7.41 4.01
N ASN A 115 -2.36 7.19 4.90
CA ASN A 115 -1.65 5.92 5.04
C ASN A 115 -2.40 4.93 5.96
N ALA A 116 -3.11 5.44 6.98
CA ALA A 116 -3.70 4.63 8.05
C ALA A 116 -5.17 4.96 8.38
N PHE A 117 -5.95 3.93 8.67
CA PHE A 117 -7.40 4.02 8.87
C PHE A 117 -7.92 3.26 10.09
N ASN A 118 -9.02 3.77 10.64
CA ASN A 118 -9.78 3.20 11.75
C ASN A 118 -10.77 2.12 11.28
N GLU A 119 -11.16 1.21 12.19
CA GLU A 119 -12.18 0.19 11.89
C GLU A 119 -13.58 0.79 11.64
N SER A 120 -13.83 1.96 12.22
CA SER A 120 -15.09 2.71 12.16
C SER A 120 -14.81 4.22 12.21
N ALA A 121 -15.83 5.05 12.03
CA ALA A 121 -15.76 6.51 12.19
C ALA A 121 -15.64 6.93 13.67
N ASN A 122 -14.64 6.42 14.38
CA ASN A 122 -14.46 6.60 15.83
C ASN A 122 -13.63 7.84 16.21
N ASP A 123 -13.10 8.56 15.21
CA ASP A 123 -12.31 9.79 15.40
C ASP A 123 -11.06 9.57 16.26
N TRP A 124 -10.48 8.36 16.17
CA TRP A 124 -9.19 8.06 16.76
C TRP A 124 -8.07 8.46 15.82
N HIS A 125 -7.10 9.20 16.35
CA HIS A 125 -5.97 9.74 15.62
C HIS A 125 -4.68 9.36 16.32
N TRP A 126 -3.61 9.13 15.55
CA TRP A 126 -2.27 8.88 16.10
C TRP A 126 -1.83 10.03 17.01
N ASN A 127 -1.99 11.27 16.53
CA ASN A 127 -1.59 12.46 17.27
C ASN A 127 -2.62 13.58 17.06
N THR A 128 -3.05 14.19 18.17
CA THR A 128 -3.99 15.31 18.16
C THR A 128 -3.36 16.63 17.71
N THR A 129 -2.03 16.67 17.53
CA THR A 129 -1.30 17.85 17.02
C THR A 129 -1.08 17.83 15.51
N ASP A 130 -1.69 16.89 14.78
CA ASP A 130 -1.67 16.87 13.32
C ASP A 130 -2.48 18.05 12.76
N GLU A 131 -1.82 18.85 11.93
CA GLU A 131 -2.43 19.95 11.19
C GLU A 131 -2.56 19.53 9.72
N THR A 132 -3.66 18.84 9.43
CA THR A 132 -4.06 18.40 8.09
C THR A 132 -5.58 18.18 8.05
N GLU A 133 -6.12 17.88 6.87
CA GLU A 133 -7.54 17.55 6.72
C GLU A 133 -7.82 16.15 7.28
N MET A 134 -8.27 16.07 8.53
CA MET A 134 -8.61 14.79 9.17
C MET A 134 -10.10 14.47 9.02
N SER A 135 -10.41 13.16 8.93
CA SER A 135 -11.77 12.65 9.05
C SER A 135 -11.84 11.57 10.13
N PRO A 136 -13.02 11.25 10.68
CA PRO A 136 -13.16 10.25 11.75
C PRO A 136 -12.68 8.83 11.40
N TRP A 137 -12.48 8.56 10.10
CA TRP A 137 -12.01 7.28 9.58
C TRP A 137 -10.48 7.18 9.46
N VAL A 138 -9.78 8.31 9.51
CA VAL A 138 -8.34 8.38 9.25
C VAL A 138 -7.62 8.35 10.58
N TRP A 139 -6.74 7.37 10.78
CA TRP A 139 -5.87 7.28 11.96
C TRP A 139 -4.65 8.19 11.81
N GLU A 140 -4.04 8.17 10.62
CA GLU A 140 -2.92 9.02 10.24
C GLU A 140 -3.02 9.35 8.75
N ARG A 141 -2.66 10.59 8.41
CA ARG A 141 -2.79 11.11 7.05
C ARG A 141 -1.45 11.51 6.42
N LYS A 142 -0.45 10.64 6.53
CA LYS A 142 0.82 10.84 5.85
C LYS A 142 0.74 10.30 4.43
N PHE A 143 0.89 11.19 3.45
CA PHE A 143 0.86 10.77 2.06
C PHE A 143 2.14 10.04 1.66
N GLU A 144 1.95 8.75 1.40
CA GLU A 144 2.95 7.80 0.94
C GLU A 144 2.44 7.20 -0.37
N ILE A 145 3.20 7.38 -1.45
CA ILE A 145 2.84 6.82 -2.77
C ILE A 145 2.58 5.30 -2.66
N ASP A 146 3.35 4.60 -1.82
CA ASP A 146 3.27 3.16 -1.69
C ASP A 146 1.96 2.67 -1.08
N SER A 147 1.24 3.44 -0.25
CA SER A 147 -0.06 3.04 0.33
C SER A 147 -1.07 2.66 -0.76
N LEU A 148 -1.11 3.43 -1.85
CA LEU A 148 -1.97 3.16 -3.01
C LEU A 148 -1.41 2.02 -3.86
N CYS A 149 -0.09 1.91 -3.98
CA CYS A 149 0.57 0.85 -4.75
C CYS A 149 0.36 -0.54 -4.12
N PHE A 150 0.45 -0.65 -2.79
CA PHE A 150 0.18 -1.90 -2.06
C PHE A 150 -1.26 -2.37 -2.25
N SER A 151 -2.23 -1.45 -2.20
CA SER A 151 -3.65 -1.76 -2.43
C SER A 151 -3.91 -2.34 -3.83
N VAL A 152 -3.26 -1.77 -4.86
CA VAL A 152 -3.32 -2.28 -6.24
C VAL A 152 -2.61 -3.63 -6.35
N ARG A 153 -1.43 -3.80 -5.72
CA ARG A 153 -0.66 -5.05 -5.72
C ARG A 153 -1.46 -6.20 -5.12
N LEU A 154 -2.14 -5.99 -3.99
CA LEU A 154 -2.96 -7.01 -3.34
C LEU A 154 -4.07 -7.51 -4.28
N ALA A 155 -4.81 -6.58 -4.90
CA ALA A 155 -5.87 -6.92 -5.84
C ALA A 155 -5.32 -7.68 -7.06
N TYR A 156 -4.16 -7.26 -7.57
CA TYR A 156 -3.53 -7.89 -8.73
C TYR A 156 -3.10 -9.33 -8.42
N LEU A 157 -2.38 -9.53 -7.31
CA LEU A 157 -1.90 -10.85 -6.92
C LEU A 157 -3.06 -11.81 -6.60
N TYR A 158 -4.09 -11.34 -5.90
CA TYR A 158 -5.31 -12.11 -5.65
C TYR A 158 -5.98 -12.55 -6.95
N TRP A 159 -6.15 -11.63 -7.91
CA TRP A 159 -6.74 -11.94 -9.21
C TRP A 159 -5.91 -12.95 -10.00
N LYS A 160 -4.58 -12.80 -10.02
CA LYS A 160 -3.70 -13.72 -10.75
C LYS A 160 -3.68 -15.12 -10.15
N GLU A 161 -3.72 -15.23 -8.83
CA GLU A 161 -3.69 -16.53 -8.15
C GLU A 161 -5.04 -17.25 -8.23
N THR A 162 -6.13 -16.55 -7.96
CA THR A 162 -7.46 -17.16 -7.86
C THR A 162 -8.22 -17.19 -9.18
N GLY A 163 -7.92 -16.27 -10.09
CA GLY A 163 -8.72 -16.01 -11.30
C GLY A 163 -10.08 -15.34 -11.02
N LEU A 164 -10.40 -15.04 -9.75
CA LEU A 164 -11.66 -14.44 -9.36
C LEU A 164 -11.68 -12.94 -9.62
N THR A 165 -12.84 -12.43 -10.03
CA THR A 165 -13.03 -11.01 -10.37
C THR A 165 -14.08 -10.32 -9.50
N ASP A 166 -14.49 -10.95 -8.39
CA ASP A 166 -15.57 -10.49 -7.51
C ASP A 166 -15.25 -9.18 -6.78
N VAL A 167 -13.96 -8.81 -6.69
CA VAL A 167 -13.50 -7.53 -6.12
C VAL A 167 -13.57 -6.36 -7.10
N PHE A 168 -13.68 -6.62 -8.42
CA PHE A 168 -13.62 -5.57 -9.45
C PHE A 168 -15.00 -5.05 -9.82
N ASP A 169 -15.61 -4.31 -8.90
CA ASP A 169 -16.89 -3.65 -9.11
C ASP A 169 -16.73 -2.17 -9.56
N ALA A 170 -17.85 -1.45 -9.63
CA ALA A 170 -17.84 -0.02 -9.96
C ALA A 170 -17.11 0.83 -8.90
N ASN A 171 -17.15 0.43 -7.62
CA ASN A 171 -16.45 1.14 -6.56
C ASN A 171 -14.93 1.00 -6.73
N PHE A 172 -14.45 -0.21 -7.03
CA PHE A 172 -13.05 -0.48 -7.33
C PHE A 172 -12.56 0.39 -8.49
N LYS A 173 -13.29 0.40 -9.62
CA LYS A 173 -12.93 1.21 -10.79
C LYS A 173 -12.89 2.70 -10.47
N SER A 174 -13.85 3.20 -9.70
CA SER A 174 -13.91 4.60 -9.30
C SER A 174 -12.73 5.00 -8.39
N ALA A 175 -12.34 4.14 -7.45
CA ALA A 175 -11.16 4.37 -6.61
C ALA A 175 -9.86 4.29 -7.43
N MET A 176 -9.78 3.39 -8.42
CA MET A 176 -8.67 3.35 -9.38
C MET A 176 -8.52 4.69 -10.12
N ILE A 177 -9.63 5.30 -10.55
CA ILE A 177 -9.62 6.64 -11.16
C ILE A 177 -9.13 7.71 -10.17
N LYS A 178 -9.57 7.66 -8.90
CA LYS A 178 -9.05 8.57 -7.85
C LYS A 178 -7.54 8.48 -7.69
N ILE A 179 -6.96 7.27 -7.70
CA ILE A 179 -5.50 7.07 -7.63
C ILE A 179 -4.81 7.75 -8.82
N ILE A 180 -5.33 7.58 -10.04
CA ILE A 180 -4.76 8.19 -11.25
C ILE A 180 -4.79 9.72 -11.15
N GLU A 181 -5.92 10.29 -10.76
CA GLU A 181 -6.06 11.75 -10.63
C GLU A 181 -5.19 12.32 -9.51
N LEU A 182 -5.04 11.59 -8.40
CA LEU A 182 -4.11 11.95 -7.35
C LEU A 182 -2.67 11.96 -7.87
N PHE A 183 -2.22 10.88 -8.51
CA PHE A 183 -0.86 10.79 -9.03
C PHE A 183 -0.55 11.91 -10.04
N LYS A 184 -1.48 12.26 -10.92
CA LYS A 184 -1.34 13.41 -11.82
C LYS A 184 -1.29 14.76 -11.09
N THR A 185 -2.07 14.90 -10.02
CA THR A 185 -2.04 16.09 -9.17
C THR A 185 -0.67 16.23 -8.52
N GLU A 186 -0.13 15.13 -8.00
CA GLU A 186 1.15 15.06 -7.31
C GLU A 186 2.38 15.07 -8.25
N GLN A 187 2.19 14.92 -9.56
CA GLN A 187 3.22 15.33 -10.54
C GLN A 187 3.42 16.87 -10.55
N HIS A 188 2.45 17.63 -10.06
CA HIS A 188 2.42 19.10 -9.99
C HIS A 188 2.08 19.57 -8.56
N HIS A 189 2.80 19.04 -7.58
CA HIS A 189 2.48 19.22 -6.16
C HIS A 189 2.32 20.70 -5.76
N VAL A 190 3.28 21.54 -6.13
CA VAL A 190 3.30 22.96 -5.72
C VAL A 190 2.13 23.74 -6.32
N GLU A 191 1.76 23.45 -7.56
CA GLU A 191 0.76 24.22 -8.30
C GLU A 191 -0.67 23.70 -8.09
N LYS A 192 -0.84 22.40 -7.83
CA LYS A 192 -2.16 21.75 -7.85
C LYS A 192 -2.54 21.05 -6.55
N SER A 193 -1.57 20.61 -5.73
CA SER A 193 -1.89 19.77 -4.58
C SER A 193 -2.49 20.57 -3.43
N PRO A 194 -3.66 20.14 -2.91
CA PRO A 194 -4.21 20.67 -1.67
C PRO A 194 -3.52 20.09 -0.42
N TYR A 195 -2.71 19.03 -0.56
CA TYR A 195 -2.18 18.30 0.59
C TYR A 195 -1.15 19.11 1.37
N ARG A 196 -1.40 19.27 2.66
CA ARG A 196 -0.47 19.85 3.63
C ARG A 196 -0.46 18.98 4.88
N PHE A 197 0.70 18.85 5.51
CA PHE A 197 0.84 18.12 6.76
C PHE A 197 1.91 18.71 7.65
N THR A 198 1.53 19.15 8.85
CA THR A 198 2.46 19.49 9.95
C THR A 198 2.06 18.74 11.22
N ARG A 199 3.04 18.51 12.08
CA ARG A 199 2.88 17.87 13.39
C ARG A 199 3.89 18.50 14.34
N ASP A 200 3.42 18.92 15.51
CA ASP A 200 4.30 19.43 16.58
C ASP A 200 4.45 18.38 17.68
N ASN A 201 5.52 17.60 17.60
CA ASN A 201 5.89 16.60 18.61
C ASN A 201 7.40 16.54 18.89
N GLY A 202 8.17 17.49 18.35
CA GLY A 202 9.62 17.54 18.50
C GLY A 202 10.42 16.50 17.68
N ILE A 203 9.78 15.72 16.79
CA ILE A 203 10.45 14.74 15.93
C ILE A 203 10.69 15.35 14.53
N PRO A 204 11.94 15.59 14.11
CA PRO A 204 12.23 16.30 12.86
C PRO A 204 11.78 15.61 11.57
N THR A 205 11.62 14.28 11.61
CA THR A 205 11.17 13.48 10.46
C THR A 205 9.66 13.29 10.42
N ASP A 206 8.92 13.81 11.41
CA ASP A 206 7.48 13.52 11.57
C ASP A 206 6.57 14.65 11.06
N PHE A 207 7.13 15.63 10.33
CA PHE A 207 6.38 16.76 9.75
C PHE A 207 6.97 17.21 8.41
N LEU A 208 6.18 17.95 7.62
CA LEU A 208 6.67 18.57 6.38
C LEU A 208 7.03 20.05 6.60
N ARG A 209 8.20 20.44 6.08
CA ARG A 209 8.69 21.83 6.09
C ARG A 209 7.79 22.75 5.25
N ASN A 210 8.06 24.06 5.29
CA ASN A 210 7.37 25.06 4.48
C ASN A 210 5.84 25.04 4.68
N ASN A 211 5.40 25.11 5.93
CA ASN A 211 3.99 25.09 6.33
C ASN A 211 3.24 23.87 5.76
N GLY A 212 3.85 22.69 5.90
CA GLY A 212 3.24 21.43 5.50
C GLY A 212 3.33 21.09 4.01
N LEU A 213 3.93 21.96 3.18
CA LEU A 213 4.11 21.73 1.74
C LEU A 213 5.29 20.78 1.42
N GLY A 214 6.27 20.70 2.32
CA GLY A 214 7.55 20.04 2.03
C GLY A 214 8.51 20.94 1.25
N MET A 215 9.67 20.38 0.90
CA MET A 215 10.73 21.08 0.18
C MET A 215 10.33 21.39 -1.27
N PRO A 216 10.81 22.50 -1.86
CA PRO A 216 10.48 22.85 -3.24
C PRO A 216 10.89 21.75 -4.23
N VAL A 217 10.02 21.47 -5.20
CA VAL A 217 10.28 20.53 -6.30
C VAL A 217 10.04 21.20 -7.65
N ASN A 218 10.76 20.75 -8.68
CA ASN A 218 10.46 21.07 -10.08
C ASN A 218 9.71 19.92 -10.72
N TYR A 219 8.94 20.19 -11.77
CA TYR A 219 8.30 19.12 -12.55
C TYR A 219 9.35 18.16 -13.14
N THR A 220 9.14 16.87 -12.94
CA THR A 220 9.96 15.81 -13.55
C THR A 220 9.12 14.80 -14.34
N GLY A 221 7.82 14.70 -14.07
CA GLY A 221 6.97 13.57 -14.48
C GLY A 221 6.87 12.48 -13.40
N MET A 222 7.73 12.47 -12.38
CA MET A 222 7.55 11.62 -11.20
C MET A 222 6.44 12.17 -10.28
N ILE A 223 5.92 11.29 -9.44
CA ILE A 223 4.90 11.57 -8.44
C ILE A 223 5.61 12.00 -7.14
N TRP A 224 5.17 13.11 -6.56
CA TRP A 224 5.61 13.60 -5.26
C TRP A 224 5.14 12.66 -4.13
N SER A 225 5.94 12.49 -3.07
CA SER A 225 5.59 11.77 -1.83
C SER A 225 5.93 12.65 -0.65
N GLY A 226 5.00 12.79 0.31
CA GLY A 226 5.28 13.50 1.55
C GLY A 226 6.22 12.68 2.43
N PHE A 227 5.88 11.41 2.57
CA PHE A 227 6.54 10.48 3.50
C PHE A 227 7.04 9.24 2.75
N ARG A 228 7.97 8.54 3.40
CA ARG A 228 8.51 7.24 2.99
C ARG A 228 7.67 6.14 3.63
N SER A 229 7.88 4.89 3.22
CA SER A 229 7.24 3.73 3.85
C SER A 229 7.66 3.48 5.31
N SER A 230 8.60 4.27 5.86
CA SER A 230 8.94 4.30 7.29
C SER A 230 8.09 5.30 8.08
N ASP A 231 7.11 5.94 7.44
CA ASP A 231 6.34 7.08 7.92
C ASP A 231 7.20 8.34 8.22
N ASP A 232 8.49 8.35 7.83
CA ASP A 232 9.36 9.54 7.90
C ASP A 232 9.18 10.45 6.68
N ALA A 233 9.25 11.76 6.89
CA ALA A 233 9.21 12.76 5.84
C ALA A 233 10.34 12.53 4.81
N CYS A 234 9.99 12.68 3.53
CA CYS A 234 10.95 12.65 2.45
C CYS A 234 11.84 13.91 2.49
N ASP A 235 13.17 13.74 2.50
CA ASP A 235 14.09 14.88 2.33
C ASP A 235 13.94 15.53 0.94
N PHE A 236 13.80 14.66 -0.08
CA PHE A 236 13.42 15.01 -1.45
C PHE A 236 12.19 14.20 -1.83
N HIS A 237 11.17 14.88 -2.33
CA HIS A 237 9.84 14.28 -2.44
C HIS A 237 9.62 13.37 -3.65
N TYR A 238 10.55 13.33 -4.60
CA TYR A 238 10.55 12.28 -5.62
C TYR A 238 11.24 11.02 -5.07
N ASN A 239 10.52 10.34 -4.16
CA ASN A 239 10.95 9.08 -3.59
C ASN A 239 11.10 8.02 -4.69
N ILE A 240 12.36 7.67 -5.00
CA ILE A 240 12.69 6.83 -6.17
C ILE A 240 12.07 5.42 -6.05
N PRO A 241 12.28 4.66 -4.96
CA PRO A 241 11.59 3.37 -4.78
C PRO A 241 10.07 3.46 -4.87
N GLY A 242 9.45 4.50 -4.30
CA GLY A 242 8.00 4.72 -4.36
C GLY A 242 7.51 4.92 -5.80
N ASN A 243 8.23 5.71 -6.61
CA ASN A 243 7.91 5.90 -8.02
C ASN A 243 8.14 4.64 -8.86
N MET A 244 9.18 3.84 -8.57
CA MET A 244 9.38 2.54 -9.22
C MET A 244 8.22 1.59 -8.92
N PHE A 245 7.73 1.57 -7.67
CA PHE A 245 6.57 0.78 -7.31
C PHE A 245 5.28 1.30 -7.97
N ALA A 246 5.10 2.62 -8.06
CA ALA A 246 3.98 3.23 -8.79
C ALA A 246 3.95 2.81 -10.26
N VAL A 247 5.11 2.70 -10.94
CA VAL A 247 5.17 2.19 -12.33
C VAL A 247 4.63 0.76 -12.42
N VAL A 248 4.97 -0.11 -11.46
CA VAL A 248 4.45 -1.49 -11.41
C VAL A 248 2.96 -1.49 -11.15
N ALA A 249 2.49 -0.73 -10.16
CA ALA A 249 1.06 -0.62 -9.82
C ALA A 249 0.24 -0.08 -11.02
N LEU A 250 0.73 0.95 -11.71
CA LEU A 250 0.09 1.49 -12.91
C LEU A 250 0.00 0.44 -14.03
N ARG A 251 1.02 -0.40 -14.21
CA ARG A 251 0.97 -1.54 -15.16
C ARG A 251 -0.04 -2.60 -14.75
N GLN A 252 -0.18 -2.89 -13.46
CA GLN A 252 -1.22 -3.79 -12.95
C GLN A 252 -2.62 -3.21 -13.19
N MET A 253 -2.81 -1.90 -12.98
CA MET A 253 -4.05 -1.18 -13.31
C MET A 253 -4.36 -1.21 -14.82
N GLN A 254 -3.33 -1.17 -15.69
CA GLN A 254 -3.52 -1.34 -17.14
C GLN A 254 -4.15 -2.71 -17.44
N GLU A 255 -3.69 -3.79 -16.79
CA GLU A 255 -4.30 -5.10 -16.97
C GLU A 255 -5.75 -5.16 -16.47
N PHE A 256 -6.07 -4.50 -15.35
CA PHE A 256 -7.47 -4.38 -14.91
C PHE A 256 -8.33 -3.65 -15.96
N ALA A 257 -7.83 -2.54 -16.49
CA ALA A 257 -8.53 -1.76 -17.51
C ALA A 257 -8.75 -2.59 -18.79
N GLU A 258 -7.73 -3.31 -19.26
CA GLU A 258 -7.76 -4.06 -20.52
C GLU A 258 -8.56 -5.37 -20.42
N TRP A 259 -8.36 -6.14 -19.36
CA TRP A 259 -8.86 -7.51 -19.26
C TRP A 259 -10.14 -7.65 -18.45
N VAL A 260 -10.29 -6.84 -17.39
CA VAL A 260 -11.45 -6.91 -16.50
C VAL A 260 -12.52 -5.91 -16.92
N PHE A 261 -12.18 -4.63 -17.00
CA PHE A 261 -13.16 -3.57 -17.29
C PHE A 261 -13.40 -3.32 -18.78
N ARG A 262 -12.52 -3.83 -19.66
CA ARG A 262 -12.54 -3.58 -21.12
C ARG A 262 -12.62 -2.09 -21.47
N ASP A 263 -11.97 -1.24 -20.67
CA ASP A 263 -11.97 0.21 -20.83
C ASP A 263 -10.65 0.68 -21.45
N MET A 264 -10.64 0.74 -22.78
CA MET A 264 -9.46 1.11 -23.55
C MET A 264 -9.06 2.59 -23.39
N LYS A 265 -10.02 3.47 -23.04
CA LYS A 265 -9.72 4.87 -22.76
C LYS A 265 -8.91 5.00 -21.47
N LEU A 266 -9.35 4.28 -20.44
CA LEU A 266 -8.65 4.20 -19.15
C LEU A 266 -7.26 3.55 -19.30
N LEU A 267 -7.15 2.52 -20.14
CA LEU A 267 -5.87 1.90 -20.48
C LEU A 267 -4.89 2.90 -21.10
N ASP A 268 -5.33 3.70 -22.07
CA ASP A 268 -4.48 4.69 -22.73
C ASP A 268 -4.01 5.79 -21.77
N GLU A 269 -4.89 6.21 -20.86
CA GLU A 269 -4.57 7.16 -19.80
C GLU A 269 -3.52 6.62 -18.83
N LEU A 270 -3.68 5.39 -18.37
CA LEU A 270 -2.71 4.70 -17.52
C LEU A 270 -1.35 4.54 -18.21
N LYS A 271 -1.34 4.20 -19.52
CA LYS A 271 -0.11 4.09 -20.31
C LYS A 271 0.64 5.43 -20.39
N ARG A 272 -0.07 6.54 -20.58
CA ARG A 272 0.54 7.89 -20.60
C ARG A 272 1.15 8.25 -19.26
N LEU A 273 0.39 8.12 -18.17
CA LEU A 273 0.90 8.40 -16.82
C LEU A 273 2.12 7.53 -16.49
N THR A 274 2.08 6.23 -16.85
CA THR A 274 3.22 5.32 -16.65
C THR A 274 4.46 5.80 -17.42
N ALA A 275 4.29 6.25 -18.66
CA ALA A 275 5.39 6.76 -19.47
C ALA A 275 5.99 8.05 -18.89
N ASP A 276 5.16 8.95 -18.37
CA ASP A 276 5.61 10.20 -17.73
C ASP A 276 6.46 9.91 -16.49
N VAL A 277 6.02 8.99 -15.63
CA VAL A 277 6.77 8.61 -14.41
C VAL A 277 8.10 7.94 -14.77
N ILE A 278 8.11 7.03 -15.76
CA ILE A 278 9.34 6.39 -16.26
C ILE A 278 10.30 7.42 -16.85
N MET A 279 9.79 8.39 -17.62
CA MET A 279 10.61 9.45 -18.19
C MET A 279 11.23 10.32 -17.09
N GLY A 280 10.45 10.71 -16.08
CA GLY A 280 10.95 11.50 -14.96
C GLY A 280 12.06 10.79 -14.19
N PHE A 281 11.85 9.51 -13.87
CA PHE A 281 12.87 8.66 -13.29
C PHE A 281 14.15 8.63 -14.15
N ASN A 282 14.00 8.40 -15.46
CA ASN A 282 15.15 8.29 -16.36
C ASN A 282 15.94 9.60 -16.50
N CYS A 283 15.24 10.73 -16.60
CA CYS A 283 15.87 12.03 -16.76
C CYS A 283 16.53 12.53 -15.46
N THR A 284 16.01 12.17 -14.29
CA THR A 284 16.54 12.63 -13.00
C THR A 284 17.62 11.70 -12.43
N VAL A 285 17.44 10.38 -12.52
CA VAL A 285 18.35 9.40 -11.89
C VAL A 285 19.52 9.05 -12.82
N PHE A 286 19.27 8.79 -14.11
CA PHE A 286 20.33 8.34 -15.03
C PHE A 286 21.12 9.47 -15.67
N THR A 287 20.63 10.71 -15.68
CA THR A 287 21.44 11.86 -16.14
C THR A 287 22.59 12.15 -15.18
N VAL A 288 22.42 11.89 -13.87
CA VAL A 288 23.48 12.05 -12.88
C VAL A 288 24.57 10.98 -13.07
N THR A 289 24.21 9.75 -13.45
CA THR A 289 25.19 8.67 -13.68
C THR A 289 25.82 8.70 -15.08
N ARG A 290 25.15 9.25 -16.11
CA ARG A 290 25.75 9.45 -17.45
C ARG A 290 26.90 10.45 -17.48
N ASN A 291 26.98 11.35 -16.51
CA ASN A 291 28.14 12.25 -16.34
C ASN A 291 29.31 11.58 -15.59
N LEU A 292 29.15 10.35 -15.10
CA LEU A 292 30.18 9.64 -14.31
C LEU A 292 30.86 8.49 -15.05
N ASP A 293 30.32 7.93 -16.14
CA ASP A 293 31.08 6.97 -16.95
C ASP A 293 30.53 6.81 -18.37
N ARG A 294 31.31 7.23 -19.39
CA ARG A 294 30.98 7.02 -20.80
C ARG A 294 31.44 5.67 -21.35
N SER A 295 32.05 4.79 -20.55
CA SER A 295 32.72 3.60 -21.07
C SER A 295 31.93 2.27 -20.98
N MET A 296 30.79 2.22 -20.29
CA MET A 296 30.21 0.90 -19.89
C MET A 296 28.78 0.54 -20.36
N LEU A 297 28.01 1.37 -21.08
CA LEU A 297 26.59 1.08 -21.29
C LEU A 297 26.13 1.16 -22.76
N MET A 298 26.45 0.11 -23.52
CA MET A 298 25.60 -0.36 -24.63
C MET A 298 25.24 -1.83 -24.41
N ARG A 299 24.19 -2.09 -23.61
CA ARG A 299 23.38 -3.31 -23.72
C ARG A 299 21.90 -2.99 -23.44
N PRO A 300 20.95 -3.54 -24.21
CA PRO A 300 19.51 -3.34 -23.96
C PRO A 300 19.08 -3.99 -22.65
N MET A 301 18.24 -3.30 -21.87
CA MET A 301 17.65 -3.78 -20.61
C MET A 301 16.29 -4.43 -20.85
N ASP A 302 16.25 -5.75 -21.05
CA ASP A 302 15.02 -6.55 -21.03
C ASP A 302 14.94 -7.52 -19.83
N SER A 303 15.80 -7.38 -18.81
CA SER A 303 15.93 -8.42 -17.78
C SER A 303 16.06 -7.96 -16.34
N VAL A 304 15.59 -6.76 -15.99
CA VAL A 304 15.65 -6.29 -14.59
C VAL A 304 14.31 -5.66 -14.23
N ILE A 305 13.31 -6.50 -13.93
CA ILE A 305 12.21 -6.32 -12.97
C ILE A 305 11.43 -7.65 -12.97
N THR A 306 11.87 -8.56 -12.10
CA THR A 306 11.07 -9.66 -11.55
C THR A 306 11.72 -10.00 -10.22
N VAL A 307 11.17 -9.45 -9.14
CA VAL A 307 11.19 -10.01 -7.78
C VAL A 307 9.84 -9.66 -7.16
#